data_AF-A0A7L6A560-F1
#
_entry.id   AF-A0A7L6A560-F1
#
_cell.length_a   1.000
_cell.length_b   1.000
_cell.length_c   1.000
_cell.angle_alpha   90.00
_cell.angle_beta   90.00
_cell.angle_gamma   90.00
#
_symmetry.space_group_name_H-M   'P 1'
#
loop_
_entity.id
_entity.type
_entity.pdbx_description
1 polymer ?
#
loop_
_entity_poly.entity_id
_entity_poly.type
_entity_poly.pdbx_seq_one_letter_code
_entity_poly.pdbx_strand_id
1 'polypeptide(L)' 'MPAGTYDAFRVESTGHRIRDPVTLKRAYWVAPGTITRFIAHEVTAKNARGQFLTTDRTELVSFLPGK' A
#
# COMPACT_ATOMS: atom_id res chain seq x y z
N MET A 1 3.77 -12.29 -3.85
CA MET A 1 4.87 -11.56 -3.17
C MET A 1 5.88 -12.57 -2.65
N PRO A 2 7.08 -12.19 -2.16
CA PRO A 2 8.08 -13.17 -1.73
C PRO A 2 7.61 -14.10 -0.60
N ALA A 3 6.73 -13.63 0.30
CA ALA A 3 6.15 -14.47 1.35
C ALA A 3 5.16 -15.55 0.84
N GLY A 4 4.77 -15.51 -0.44
CA GLY A 4 3.85 -16.47 -1.05
C GLY A 4 2.70 -15.83 -1.83
N THR A 5 1.68 -16.65 -2.09
CA THR A 5 0.44 -16.30 -2.79
C THR A 5 -0.74 -16.40 -1.84
N TYR A 6 -1.61 -15.38 -1.87
CA TYR A 6 -2.74 -15.25 -0.97
C TYR A 6 -3.94 -14.69 -1.75
N ASP A 7 -5.13 -15.19 -1.44
CA ASP A 7 -6.37 -14.54 -1.85
C ASP A 7 -6.54 -13.26 -1.06
N ALA A 8 -6.68 -12.14 -1.76
CA ALA A 8 -6.57 -10.83 -1.15
C ALA A 8 -7.59 -9.83 -1.69
N PHE A 9 -8.03 -8.95 -0.81
CA PHE A 9 -8.76 -7.76 -1.18
C PHE A 9 -7.78 -6.62 -1.46
N ARG A 10 -8.05 -5.87 -2.53
CA ARG A 10 -7.36 -4.63 -2.83
C ARG A 10 -8.21 -3.45 -2.35
N VAL A 11 -7.68 -2.67 -1.43
CA VAL A 11 -8.31 -1.47 -0.88
C VAL A 11 -7.60 -0.26 -1.46
N GLU A 12 -8.33 0.57 -2.20
CA GLU A 12 -7.79 1.78 -2.84
C GLU A 12 -8.24 3.02 -2.09
N SER A 13 -7.35 4.00 -1.96
CA SER A 13 -7.67 5.30 -1.40
C SER A 13 -6.94 6.42 -2.14
N THR A 14 -7.60 7.56 -2.25
CA THR A 14 -7.03 8.79 -2.79
C THR A 14 -7.34 9.93 -1.83
N GLY A 15 -6.37 10.81 -1.61
CA GLY A 15 -6.54 11.98 -0.77
C GLY A 15 -5.56 13.09 -1.13
N HIS A 16 -5.75 14.22 -0.47
CA HIS A 16 -4.91 15.41 -0.63
C HIS A 16 -4.29 15.79 0.71
N ARG A 17 -3.02 16.22 0.71
CA ARG A 17 -2.44 16.84 1.91
C ARG A 17 -3.08 18.22 2.12
N ILE A 18 -3.37 18.55 3.37
CA ILE A 18 -4.03 19.83 3.73
C ILE A 18 -3.06 21.01 3.59
N ARG A 19 -1.77 20.82 3.90
CA ARG A 19 -0.77 21.89 3.92
C ARG A 19 -0.02 22.11 2.61
N ASP A 20 0.12 21.05 1.81
CA ASP A 20 0.83 21.09 0.53
C ASP A 20 -0.09 20.53 -0.56
N PRO A 21 -0.05 21.06 -1.80
CA PRO A 21 -0.90 20.58 -2.90
C PRO A 21 -0.34 19.28 -3.47
N VAL A 22 -0.33 18.24 -2.63
CA VAL A 22 0.12 16.89 -2.95
C VAL A 22 -1.08 15.97 -2.97
N THR A 23 -1.30 15.33 -4.10
CA THR A 23 -2.27 14.24 -4.24
C THR A 23 -1.57 12.93 -3.89
N LEU A 24 -2.16 12.18 -2.97
CA LEU A 24 -1.68 10.89 -2.51
C LEU A 24 -2.66 9.81 -2.94
N LYS A 25 -2.16 8.80 -3.65
CA LYS A 25 -2.88 7.56 -3.92
C LYS A 25 -2.22 6.44 -3.13
N ARG A 26 -3.04 5.58 -2.54
CA ARG A 26 -2.57 4.38 -1.85
C ARG A 26 -3.41 3.19 -2.27
N ALA A 27 -2.75 2.04 -2.42
CA ALA A 27 -3.41 0.76 -2.55
C ALA A 27 -2.85 -0.19 -1.49
N TYR A 28 -3.72 -0.92 -0.82
CA TYR A 28 -3.36 -1.92 0.18
C TYR A 28 -3.91 -3.26 -0.25
N TRP A 29 -3.13 -4.31 -0.05
CA TRP A 29 -3.60 -5.68 -0.19
C TRP A 29 -3.69 -6.30 1.20
N VAL A 30 -4.84 -6.90 1.50
CA VAL A 30 -5.10 -7.61 2.74
C VAL A 30 -5.62 -9.00 2.45
N ALA A 31 -5.19 -9.99 3.23
CA ALA A 31 -5.70 -11.36 3.20
C ALA A 31 -6.28 -11.70 4.58
N PRO A 32 -7.49 -11.19 4.93
CA PRO A 32 -8.11 -11.43 6.22
C PRO A 32 -8.26 -12.93 6.50
N GLY A 33 -8.12 -13.33 7.77
CA GLY A 33 -8.16 -14.74 8.18
C GLY A 33 -6.88 -15.53 7.87
N THR A 34 -5.99 -15.01 7.02
CA THR A 34 -4.69 -15.65 6.73
C THR A 34 -3.52 -14.84 7.30
N ILE A 35 -3.47 -13.53 7.00
CA ILE A 35 -2.42 -12.62 7.48
C ILE A 35 -3.08 -11.40 8.12
N THR A 36 -2.77 -11.13 9.38
CA THR A 36 -3.33 -10.01 10.15
C THR A 36 -2.64 -8.66 9.89
N ARG A 37 -2.00 -8.51 8.73
CA ARG A 37 -1.25 -7.32 8.27
C ARG A 37 -1.46 -7.09 6.77
N PHE A 38 -1.02 -5.93 6.28
CA PHE A 38 -0.93 -5.71 4.83
C PHE A 38 0.09 -6.67 4.21
N ILE A 39 -0.34 -7.33 3.15
CA ILE A 39 0.52 -8.25 2.38
C ILE A 39 1.30 -7.53 1.29
N ALA A 40 0.77 -6.39 0.82
CA ALA A 40 1.47 -5.41 0.02
C ALA A 40 0.82 -4.04 0.25
N HIS A 41 1.58 -2.97 0.03
CA HIS A 41 1.00 -1.63 -0.12
C HIS A 41 1.79 -0.81 -1.15
N GLU A 42 1.08 0.06 -1.84
CA GLU A 42 1.62 1.02 -2.79
C GLU A 42 1.31 2.44 -2.35
N VAL A 43 2.26 3.34 -2.55
CA VAL A 43 2.08 4.77 -2.35
C VAL A 43 2.55 5.51 -3.59
N THR A 44 1.68 6.36 -4.13
CA THR A 44 2.03 7.31 -5.18
C THR A 44 1.70 8.71 -4.70
N ALA A 45 2.68 9.62 -4.71
CA ALA A 45 2.45 11.03 -4.45
C ALA A 45 2.75 11.86 -5.69
N LYS A 46 1.88 12.82 -5.99
CA LYS A 46 2.09 13.81 -7.05
C LYS A 46 1.96 15.22 -6.49
N ASN A 47 2.84 16.13 -6.91
CA ASN A 47 2.67 17.56 -6.61
C ASN A 47 1.57 18.19 -7.48
N ALA A 48 1.28 19.49 -7.24
CA ALA A 48 0.27 20.26 -7.97
C ALA A 48 0.48 20.28 -9.49
N ARG A 49 1.72 20.14 -9.94
CA ARG A 49 2.10 20.12 -11.36
C ARG A 49 1.98 18.71 -11.98
N GLY A 50 1.48 17.74 -11.22
CA GLY A 50 1.32 16.35 -11.64
C GLY A 50 2.61 15.53 -11.63
N GLN A 51 3.72 16.09 -11.15
CA GLN A 51 5.01 15.40 -11.10
C GLN A 51 5.02 14.40 -9.94
N PHE A 52 5.53 13.20 -10.20
CA PHE A 52 5.70 12.18 -9.19
C PHE A 52 6.76 12.61 -8.18
N LEU A 53 6.39 12.58 -6.90
CA LEU A 53 7.30 12.83 -5.77
C LEU A 53 7.78 11.51 -5.16
N THR A 54 6.92 10.49 -5.11
CA THR A 54 7.25 9.12 -4.71
C THR A 54 6.35 8.14 -5.46
N THR A 55 6.91 6.97 -5.74
CA THR A 55 6.21 5.79 -6.22
C THR A 55 6.82 4.56 -5.58
N ASP A 56 6.29 4.16 -4.42
CA ASP A 56 6.86 3.08 -3.63
C ASP A 56 5.89 1.91 -3.54
N ARG A 57 6.43 0.68 -3.60
CA ARG A 57 5.70 -0.56 -3.31
C ARG A 57 6.46 -1.35 -2.27
N THR A 58 5.77 -1.67 -1.17
CA THR A 58 6.29 -2.54 -0.13
C THR A 58 5.53 -3.86 -0.16
N GLU A 59 6.25 -4.97 -0.11
CA GLU A 59 5.68 -6.30 -0.12
C GLU A 59 6.10 -7.11 1.10
N LEU A 60 5.23 -8.02 1.55
CA LEU A 60 5.57 -8.95 2.61
C LEU A 60 6.62 -9.95 2.11
N VAL A 61 7.75 -9.98 2.80
CA VAL A 61 8.86 -10.89 2.48
C VAL A 61 8.74 -12.21 3.22
N SER A 62 8.38 -12.16 4.50
CA SER A 62 8.13 -13.35 5.32
C SER A 62 7.19 -13.01 6.47
N PHE A 63 6.50 -14.02 6.99
CA PHE A 63 5.63 -13.89 8.16
C PHE A 63 5.66 -15.19 8.98
N LEU A 64 5.99 -15.05 10.26
CA LEU A 64 5.84 -16.12 11.25
C LEU A 64 4.67 -15.74 12.16
N PRO A 65 3.58 -16.53 12.19
CA PRO A 65 2.51 -16.33 13.16
C PRO A 65 3.08 -16.39 14.58
N GLY A 66 2.69 -15.45 15.43
CA GLY A 66 2.96 -15.57 16.88
C GLY A 66 2.23 -16.79 17.43
N LYS A 67 2.84 -17.50 18.39
CA LYS A 67 2.18 -18.56 19.16
C LYS A 67 0.99 -18.01 19.93
#